data_AF-A0A2N3BK19-F1
#
_entry.id   AF-A0A2N3BK19-F1
#
_cell.length_a   1.000
_cell.length_b   1.000
_cell.length_c   1.000
_cell.angle_alpha   90.00
_cell.angle_beta   90.00
_cell.angle_gamma   90.00
#
_symmetry.space_group_name_H-M   'P 1'
#
loop_
_entity.id
_entity.type
_entity.pdbx_description
1 polymer ?
#
loop_
_entity_poly.entity_id
_entity_poly.type
_entity_poly.pdbx_seq_one_letter_code
_entity_poly.pdbx_strand_id
1 'polypeptide(L)' 'GVWRATAPAVEVVSAVGAGDSFLAAMVMGLASGFAPEEAFRRGVAAGSAALLSPGTELCRAEDVERLMREVRAEKI' A
#
# COMPACT_ATOMS: atom_id res chain seq x y z
N GLY A 1 -16.49 1.47 9.45
CA GLY A 1 -15.70 0.98 10.60
C GLY A 1 -14.37 1.72 10.63
N VAL A 2 -13.69 1.76 11.76
CA VAL A 2 -12.36 2.36 11.90
C VAL A 2 -11.33 1.24 11.82
N TRP A 3 -10.27 1.45 11.04
CA TRP A 3 -9.19 0.48 10.85
C TRP A 3 -7.83 1.15 11.08
N ARG A 4 -6.88 0.39 11.60
CA ARG A 4 -5.47 0.77 11.67
C ARG A 4 -4.64 -0.34 11.03
N ALA A 5 -3.64 0.04 10.26
CA ALA A 5 -2.70 -0.90 9.64
C ALA A 5 -1.27 -0.62 10.09
N THR A 6 -0.47 -1.68 10.15
CA THR A 6 0.97 -1.60 10.39
C THR A 6 1.67 -1.11 9.12
N ALA A 7 2.50 -0.08 9.25
CA ALA A 7 3.38 0.35 8.16
C ALA A 7 4.59 -0.60 8.08
N PRO A 8 4.87 -1.22 6.92
CA PRO A 8 6.10 -1.98 6.71
C PRO A 8 7.34 -1.10 6.89
N ALA A 9 8.40 -1.66 7.47
CA ALA A 9 9.69 -0.98 7.56
C ALA A 9 10.39 -1.02 6.20
N VAL A 10 10.64 0.14 5.61
CA VAL A 10 11.31 0.29 4.31
C VAL A 10 12.37 1.38 4.37
N GLU A 11 13.45 1.24 3.60
CA GLU A 11 14.42 2.30 3.38
C GLU A 11 13.86 3.27 2.33
N VAL A 12 13.60 4.51 2.73
CA VAL A 12 12.90 5.49 1.88
C VAL A 12 13.89 6.15 0.92
N VAL A 13 13.63 5.99 -0.38
CA VAL A 13 14.35 6.69 -1.46
C VAL A 13 13.62 8.00 -1.82
N SER A 14 12.29 7.96 -1.91
CA SER A 14 11.43 9.09 -2.26
C SER A 14 10.06 8.93 -1.61
N ALA A 15 9.35 10.03 -1.33
CA ALA A 15 7.95 9.98 -0.88
C ALA A 15 6.95 10.35 -1.99
N VAL A 16 7.45 10.78 -3.14
CA VAL A 16 6.63 11.22 -4.26
C VAL A 16 5.83 10.04 -4.80
N GLY A 17 4.53 10.24 -5.03
CA GLY A 17 3.63 9.21 -5.57
C GLY A 17 3.10 8.19 -4.55
N ALA A 18 3.63 8.13 -3.31
CA ALA A 18 3.19 7.14 -2.32
C ALA A 18 1.70 7.24 -1.97
N GLY A 19 1.16 8.47 -1.87
CA GLY A 19 -0.26 8.70 -1.63
C GLY A 19 -1.14 8.26 -2.81
N ASP A 20 -0.70 8.55 -4.03
CA ASP A 20 -1.41 8.17 -5.25
C ASP A 20 -1.40 6.65 -5.44
N SER A 21 -0.26 5.99 -5.18
CA SER A 21 -0.15 4.52 -5.20
C SER A 21 -1.03 3.88 -4.14
N PHE A 22 -1.08 4.45 -2.92
CA PHE A 22 -2.00 4.00 -1.87
C PHE A 22 -3.46 4.08 -2.34
N LEU A 23 -3.87 5.24 -2.84
CA LEU A 23 -5.24 5.48 -3.24
C LEU A 23 -5.64 4.59 -4.42
N ALA A 24 -4.78 4.49 -5.44
CA ALA A 24 -5.00 3.66 -6.62
C ALA A 24 -5.19 2.18 -6.24
N ALA A 25 -4.32 1.63 -5.39
CA ALA A 25 -4.42 0.23 -4.96
C ALA A 25 -5.66 -0.03 -4.09
N MET A 26 -6.02 0.90 -3.20
CA MET A 26 -7.22 0.77 -2.38
C MET A 26 -8.50 0.84 -3.23
N VAL A 27 -8.60 1.81 -4.14
CA VAL A 27 -9.76 1.95 -5.04
C VAL A 27 -9.88 0.75 -5.97
N MET A 28 -8.77 0.30 -6.56
CA MET A 28 -8.76 -0.91 -7.38
C MET A 28 -9.23 -2.12 -6.57
N GLY A 29 -8.77 -2.26 -5.32
CA GLY A 29 -9.15 -3.38 -4.48
C GLY A 29 -10.65 -3.40 -4.16
N LEU A 30 -11.21 -2.23 -3.81
CA LEU A 30 -12.65 -2.07 -3.58
C LEU A 30 -13.47 -2.34 -4.85
N ALA A 31 -13.04 -1.81 -6.00
CA ALA A 31 -13.70 -2.02 -7.28
C ALA A 31 -13.66 -3.49 -7.72
N SER A 32 -12.63 -4.23 -7.30
CA SER A 32 -12.47 -5.67 -7.53
C SER A 32 -13.25 -6.54 -6.53
N GLY A 33 -14.03 -5.94 -5.63
CA GLY A 33 -14.86 -6.66 -4.66
C GLY A 33 -14.13 -7.19 -3.42
N PHE A 34 -12.88 -6.78 -3.18
CA PHE A 34 -12.20 -7.13 -1.93
C PHE A 34 -12.87 -6.46 -0.73
N ALA A 35 -12.78 -7.11 0.43
CA ALA A 35 -13.21 -6.51 1.69
C ALA A 35 -12.45 -5.20 1.95
N PRO A 36 -13.06 -4.19 2.60
CA PRO A 36 -12.39 -2.92 2.88
C PRO A 36 -11.06 -3.04 3.61
N GLU A 37 -10.93 -4.02 4.51
CA GLU A 37 -9.68 -4.33 5.21
C GLU A 37 -8.57 -4.76 4.23
N GLU A 38 -8.88 -5.69 3.32
CA GLU A 38 -7.92 -6.21 2.34
C GLU A 38 -7.54 -5.12 1.33
N ALA A 39 -8.50 -4.31 0.87
CA ALA A 39 -8.24 -3.15 0.01
C ALA A 39 -7.36 -2.11 0.72
N PHE A 40 -7.60 -1.85 2.01
CA PHE A 40 -6.78 -0.94 2.80
C PHE A 40 -5.34 -1.46 2.97
N ARG A 41 -5.18 -2.76 3.27
CA ARG A 41 -3.85 -3.39 3.34
C ARG A 41 -3.08 -3.27 2.03
N ARG A 42 -3.75 -3.47 0.88
CA ARG A 42 -3.16 -3.28 -0.46
C ARG A 42 -2.73 -1.84 -0.70
N GLY A 43 -3.55 -0.88 -0.27
CA GLY A 43 -3.20 0.53 -0.28
C GLY A 43 -1.89 0.79 0.46
N VAL A 44 -1.79 0.33 1.71
CA VAL A 44 -0.58 0.52 2.53
C VAL A 44 0.65 -0.13 1.86
N ALA A 45 0.51 -1.36 1.36
CA ALA A 45 1.60 -2.04 0.68
C ALA A 45 2.08 -1.30 -0.58
N ALA A 46 1.15 -0.82 -1.40
CA ALA A 46 1.46 -0.06 -2.62
C ALA A 46 2.10 1.30 -2.32
N GLY A 47 1.57 2.02 -1.33
CA GLY A 47 2.15 3.28 -0.88
C GLY A 47 3.56 3.11 -0.35
N SER A 48 3.79 2.06 0.46
CA SER A 48 5.12 1.72 0.96
C SER A 48 6.08 1.26 -0.14
N ALA A 49 5.60 0.53 -1.15
CA ALA A 49 6.42 0.11 -2.29
C ALA A 49 6.89 1.28 -3.15
N ALA A 50 6.05 2.31 -3.32
CA ALA A 50 6.45 3.53 -4.03
C ALA A 50 7.61 4.26 -3.35
N LEU A 51 7.78 4.09 -2.03
CA LEU A 51 8.88 4.70 -1.28
C LEU A 51 10.27 4.17 -1.68
N LEU A 52 10.31 2.98 -2.29
CA LEU A 52 11.52 2.29 -2.72
C LEU A 52 11.99 2.74 -4.12
N SER A 53 11.13 3.45 -4.87
CA SER A 53 11.42 3.91 -6.23
C SER A 53 11.89 5.38 -6.23
N PRO A 54 12.85 5.76 -7.08
CA PRO A 54 13.25 7.16 -7.22
C PRO A 54 12.14 8.03 -7.83
N GLY A 55 11.95 9.24 -7.28
CA GLY A 55 11.11 10.28 -7.88
C GLY A 55 9.68 9.83 -8.14
N THR A 56 9.23 9.94 -9.40
CA THR A 56 7.87 9.59 -9.87
C THR A 56 7.81 8.24 -10.60
N GLU A 57 8.84 7.40 -10.47
CA GLU A 57 8.79 6.05 -11.03
C GLU A 57 7.68 5.24 -10.38
N LEU A 58 7.10 4.31 -11.14
CA LEU A 58 6.06 3.42 -10.62
C LEU A 58 6.64 2.47 -9.56
N CYS A 59 5.81 2.10 -8.58
CA CYS A 59 6.14 1.01 -7.67
C CYS A 59 6.21 -0.32 -8.43
N ARG A 60 7.13 -1.20 -8.04
CA ARG A 60 7.24 -2.55 -8.63
C ARG A 60 6.19 -3.47 -8.02
N ALA A 61 5.52 -4.26 -8.86
CA ALA A 61 4.50 -5.21 -8.39
C ALA A 61 5.07 -6.21 -7.36
N GLU A 62 6.31 -6.65 -7.56
CA GLU A 62 7.05 -7.55 -6.66
C GLU A 62 7.20 -6.96 -5.25
N ASP A 63 7.49 -5.66 -5.14
CA ASP A 63 7.60 -4.97 -3.86
C ASP A 63 6.23 -4.86 -3.17
N VAL A 64 5.17 -4.57 -3.94
CA VAL A 64 3.81 -4.54 -3.40
C VAL A 64 3.42 -5.91 -2.83
N GLU A 65 3.66 -6.98 -3.58
CA GLU A 65 3.34 -8.35 -3.15
C GLU A 65 4.14 -8.78 -1.92
N ARG A 66 5.43 -8.43 -1.86
CA ARG A 66 6.29 -8.69 -0.70
C ARG A 66 5.76 -7.96 0.53
N LEU A 67 5.57 -6.64 0.42
CA LEU A 67 5.15 -5.80 1.55
C LEU A 67 3.73 -6.12 2.00
N MET A 68 2.84 -6.56 1.11
CA MET A 68 1.48 -6.98 1.46
C MET A 68 1.46 -8.13 2.48
N ARG A 69 2.48 -8.99 2.49
CA ARG A 69 2.63 -10.07 3.49
C ARG A 69 2.99 -9.53 4.88
N GLU A 70 3.53 -8.32 4.97
CA GLU A 70 3.96 -7.66 6.19
C GLU A 70 2.88 -6.74 6.76
N VAL A 71 2.01 -6.17 5.91
CA VAL A 71 0.91 -5.30 6.35
C VAL A 71 -0.16 -6.12 7.06
N ARG A 72 -0.44 -5.77 8.31
CA ARG A 72 -1.61 -6.25 9.08
C ARG A 72 -2.56 -5.09 9.30
N ALA A 73 -3.86 -5.34 9.20
CA ALA A 73 -4.88 -4.38 9.56
C ALA A 73 -5.72 -4.93 10.71
N GLU A 74 -6.12 -4.06 11.63
CA GLU A 74 -6.98 -4.38 12.75
C GLU A 74 -8.09 -3.34 12.84
N LYS A 75 -9.27 -3.80 13.26
CA LYS A 75 -10.41 -2.93 13.51
C LYS A 75 -10.25 -2.29 14.88
N ILE A 76 -10.51 -0.99 14.96
CA ILE A 76 -10.58 -0.21 16.20
C ILE A 76 -12.05 0.00 16.58
#